data_AF-A0AAW7L2X1-F1
#
_entry.id   AF-A0AAW7L2X1-F1
#
_cell.length_a   1.000
_cell.length_b   1.000
_cell.length_c   1.000
_cell.angle_alpha   90.00
_cell.angle_beta   90.00
_cell.angle_gamma   90.00
#
_symmetry.space_group_name_H-M   'P 1'
#
loop_
_entity.id
_entity.type
_entity.pdbx_description
1 polymer ?
#
loop_
_entity_poly.entity_id
_entity_poly.type
_entity_poly.pdbx_seq_one_letter_code
_entity_poly.pdbx_strand_id
1 'polypeptide(L)'
;MKIIRLSHNRNTTDDKQLYDLVERLDTFSLLECRDRSSVCLENITRIVILDHSDEAENFQAIMDQVCQTGGHIQLVIIVDSFENQVIDLPIDLPVSDHIIVNPVQGSLLKRRVEDGVHVASEPEEILGLIKRSIPWAA
;
A
#
# COMPACT_ATOMS: atom_id res chain seq x y z
N MET A 1 -0.47 9.45 10.81
CA MET A 1 -0.65 8.80 9.50
C MET A 1 -0.21 7.35 9.64
N LYS A 2 -0.98 6.40 9.12
CA LYS A 2 -0.61 4.97 9.07
C LYS A 2 -0.21 4.63 7.64
N ILE A 3 0.77 3.73 7.47
CA ILE A 3 1.18 3.21 6.16
C ILE A 3 0.91 1.71 6.12
N ILE A 4 0.15 1.28 5.12
CA ILE A 4 -0.02 -0.12 4.75
C ILE A 4 0.67 -0.31 3.42
N ARG A 5 1.39 -1.42 3.28
CA ARG A 5 1.98 -1.84 2.00
C ARG A 5 1.24 -3.07 1.50
N LEU A 6 0.81 -3.03 0.25
CA LEU A 6 0.23 -4.13 -0.49
C LEU A 6 1.19 -4.50 -1.61
N SER A 7 1.85 -5.65 -1.48
CA SER A 7 2.66 -6.17 -2.57
C SER A 7 1.92 -7.32 -3.23
N HIS A 8 1.69 -7.24 -4.53
CA HIS A 8 1.06 -8.31 -5.32
C HIS A 8 2.00 -8.74 -6.43
N ASN A 9 2.12 -10.04 -6.65
CA ASN A 9 2.90 -10.51 -7.79
C ASN A 9 2.06 -10.34 -9.08
N ARG A 10 2.49 -9.44 -9.96
CA ARG A 10 1.86 -9.19 -11.28
C ARG A 10 1.76 -10.45 -12.17
N ASN A 11 2.61 -11.46 -11.94
CA ASN A 11 2.56 -12.70 -12.71
C ASN A 11 1.43 -13.64 -12.28
N THR A 12 0.83 -13.44 -11.11
CA THR A 12 -0.16 -14.36 -10.51
C THR A 12 -1.49 -13.69 -10.17
N THR A 13 -1.53 -12.36 -10.08
CA THR A 13 -2.71 -11.61 -9.66
C THR A 13 -3.11 -10.65 -10.77
N ASP A 14 -4.35 -10.77 -11.25
CA ASP A 14 -4.95 -9.78 -12.15
C ASP A 14 -5.11 -8.48 -11.36
N ASP A 15 -4.54 -7.37 -11.85
CA ASP A 15 -4.62 -6.05 -11.23
C ASP A 15 -6.07 -5.69 -10.86
N LYS A 16 -7.04 -6.20 -11.62
CA LYS A 16 -8.48 -6.09 -11.33
C LYS A 16 -8.88 -6.53 -9.93
N GLN A 17 -8.32 -7.62 -9.39
CA GLN A 17 -8.69 -8.11 -8.06
C GLN A 17 -8.23 -7.15 -6.95
N LEU A 18 -7.10 -6.48 -7.14
CA LEU A 18 -6.60 -5.50 -6.20
C LEU A 18 -7.45 -4.22 -6.24
N TYR A 19 -7.82 -3.77 -7.44
CA TYR A 19 -8.70 -2.62 -7.58
C TYR A 19 -10.11 -2.90 -7.06
N ASP A 20 -10.69 -4.07 -7.34
CA ASP A 20 -12.00 -4.48 -6.78
C ASP A 20 -11.99 -4.46 -5.25
N LEU A 21 -10.86 -4.81 -4.64
CA LEU A 21 -10.67 -4.81 -3.19
C LEU A 21 -10.56 -3.39 -2.63
N VAL A 22 -9.76 -2.57 -3.28
CA VAL A 22 -9.54 -1.16 -2.93
C VAL A 22 -10.83 -0.35 -3.12
N GLU A 23 -11.63 -0.64 -4.16
CA GLU A 23 -12.91 0.01 -4.42
C GLU A 23 -13.94 -0.21 -3.31
N ARG A 24 -13.77 -1.26 -2.49
CA ARG A 24 -14.60 -1.51 -1.31
C ARG A 24 -14.20 -0.66 -0.09
N LEU A 25 -13.20 0.20 -0.23
CA LEU A 25 -12.94 1.30 0.69
C LEU A 25 -13.83 2.48 0.27
N ASP A 26 -14.82 2.83 1.10
CA ASP A 26 -15.88 3.78 0.72
C ASP A 26 -15.39 5.14 0.18
N THR A 27 -14.22 5.62 0.64
CA THR A 27 -13.64 6.89 0.17
C THR A 27 -12.11 6.80 0.13
N PHE A 28 -11.53 6.90 -1.07
CA PHE A 28 -10.08 6.94 -1.27
C PHE A 28 -9.71 7.84 -2.45
N SER A 29 -8.43 8.24 -2.50
CA SER A 29 -7.82 8.88 -3.66
C SER A 29 -6.72 7.98 -4.20
N LEU A 30 -6.88 7.54 -5.45
CA LEU A 30 -5.88 6.76 -6.18
C LEU A 30 -4.92 7.71 -6.89
N LEU A 31 -3.63 7.54 -6.64
CA LEU A 31 -2.55 8.29 -7.26
C LEU A 31 -1.59 7.30 -7.93
N GLU A 32 -1.53 7.35 -9.26
CA GLU A 32 -0.62 6.57 -10.09
C GLU A 32 0.82 7.10 -9.94
N CYS A 33 1.77 6.25 -9.55
CA CYS A 33 3.17 6.64 -9.38
C CYS A 33 4.06 6.30 -10.59
N ARG A 34 3.61 5.42 -11.51
CA ARG A 34 4.42 5.00 -12.66
C ARG A 34 4.98 6.18 -13.44
N ASP A 35 6.30 6.18 -13.64
CA ASP A 35 7.06 7.20 -14.36
C ASP A 35 6.89 8.62 -13.77
N ARG A 36 6.63 8.72 -12.46
CA ARG A 36 6.47 10.01 -11.76
C ARG A 36 7.49 10.24 -10.66
N SER A 37 7.81 11.51 -10.47
CA SER A 37 8.57 12.04 -9.32
C SER A 37 7.71 12.91 -8.39
N SER A 38 6.43 13.12 -8.72
CA SER A 38 5.45 13.85 -7.91
C SER A 38 4.02 13.45 -8.25
N VAL A 39 3.08 13.72 -7.35
CA VAL A 39 1.64 13.41 -7.52
C VAL A 39 0.78 14.64 -7.26
N CYS A 40 -0.43 14.68 -7.81
CA CYS A 40 -1.37 15.76 -7.51
C CYS A 40 -2.06 15.48 -6.17
N LEU A 41 -1.93 16.39 -5.21
CA LEU A 41 -2.53 16.27 -3.87
C LEU A 41 -3.74 17.19 -3.67
N GLU A 42 -4.28 17.75 -4.75
CA GLU A 42 -5.49 18.58 -4.68
C GLU A 42 -6.74 17.72 -4.43
N ASN A 43 -7.57 18.14 -3.47
CA ASN A 43 -8.84 17.49 -3.15
C ASN A 43 -8.75 15.99 -2.82
N ILE A 44 -7.60 15.54 -2.33
CA ILE A 44 -7.41 14.15 -1.90
C ILE A 44 -8.28 13.84 -0.69
N THR A 45 -8.62 12.56 -0.51
CA THR A 45 -9.33 12.06 0.67
C THR A 45 -8.34 11.70 1.78
N ARG A 46 -8.86 11.23 2.92
CA ARG A 46 -8.04 10.80 4.07
C ARG A 46 -7.32 9.47 3.84
N ILE A 47 -7.76 8.69 2.84
CA ILE A 47 -7.15 7.42 2.43
C ILE A 47 -6.54 7.65 1.05
N VAL A 48 -5.22 7.59 0.97
CA VAL A 48 -4.50 7.72 -0.31
C VAL A 48 -3.91 6.38 -0.69
N ILE A 49 -4.03 6.03 -1.96
CA ILE A 49 -3.48 4.82 -2.53
C ILE A 49 -2.43 5.24 -3.55
N LEU A 50 -1.19 4.86 -3.29
CA LEU A 50 -0.04 5.12 -4.15
C LEU A 50 0.20 3.87 -4.98
N ASP A 51 -0.26 3.91 -6.22
CA ASP A 51 -0.22 2.77 -7.11
C ASP A 51 1.08 2.68 -7.88
N HIS A 52 1.50 1.46 -8.21
CA HIS A 52 2.76 1.17 -8.92
C HIS A 52 3.96 1.92 -8.33
N SER A 53 4.07 1.94 -7.00
CA SER A 53 5.13 2.66 -6.30
C SER A 53 6.55 2.18 -6.67
N ASP A 54 6.67 0.92 -7.07
CA ASP A 54 7.89 0.31 -7.59
C ASP A 54 8.34 0.86 -8.95
N GLU A 55 7.46 1.55 -9.67
CA GLU A 55 7.71 2.13 -10.99
C GLU A 55 7.79 3.67 -10.97
N ALA A 56 7.84 4.27 -9.77
CA ALA A 56 8.07 5.69 -9.63
C ALA A 56 9.50 6.07 -10.03
N GLU A 57 9.68 7.20 -10.73
CA GLU A 57 11.01 7.78 -10.95
C GLU A 57 11.67 8.19 -9.64
N ASN A 58 10.86 8.68 -8.68
CA ASN A 58 11.33 9.07 -7.35
C ASN A 58 10.23 8.90 -6.31
N PHE A 59 10.09 7.68 -5.78
CA PHE A 59 9.09 7.37 -4.77
C PHE A 59 9.30 8.13 -3.45
N GLN A 60 10.57 8.36 -3.05
CA GLN A 60 10.88 9.13 -1.85
C GLN A 60 10.32 10.55 -1.93
N ALA A 61 10.48 11.23 -3.08
CA ALA A 61 9.94 12.57 -3.27
C ALA A 61 8.41 12.59 -3.20
N ILE A 62 7.73 11.57 -3.75
CA ILE A 62 6.28 11.40 -3.64
C ILE A 62 5.86 11.23 -2.17
N MET A 63 6.56 10.37 -1.41
CA MET A 63 6.29 10.17 0.00
C MET A 63 6.53 11.43 0.82
N ASP A 64 7.60 12.18 0.57
CA ASP A 64 7.88 13.46 1.22
C ASP A 64 6.74 14.46 0.96
N GLN A 65 6.25 14.51 -0.28
CA GLN A 65 5.11 15.35 -0.67
C GLN A 65 3.83 14.96 0.09
N VAL A 66 3.54 13.66 0.17
CA VAL A 66 2.39 13.10 0.92
C VAL A 66 2.50 13.44 2.41
N CYS A 67 3.70 13.31 3.00
CA CYS A 67 3.95 13.62 4.41
C CYS A 67 3.76 15.11 4.72
N GLN A 68 4.04 16.00 3.77
CA GLN A 68 3.91 17.45 3.93
C GLN A 68 2.45 17.94 3.96
N THR A 69 1.45 17.09 3.71
CA THR A 69 0.01 17.46 3.71
C THR A 69 -0.58 17.80 5.10
N GLY A 70 0.23 17.83 6.16
CA GLY A 70 -0.17 18.38 7.46
C GLY A 70 -1.25 17.56 8.19
N GLY A 71 -1.31 16.24 7.97
CA GLY A 71 -2.21 15.33 8.69
C GLY A 71 -3.60 15.18 8.08
N HIS A 72 -3.85 15.78 6.92
CA HIS A 72 -5.07 15.53 6.13
C HIS A 72 -5.19 14.06 5.69
N ILE A 73 -4.05 13.48 5.28
CA ILE A 73 -3.96 12.05 4.97
C ILE A 73 -3.77 11.28 6.27
N GLN A 74 -4.65 10.32 6.51
CA GLN A 74 -4.64 9.50 7.72
C GLN A 74 -4.13 8.08 7.44
N LEU A 75 -4.43 7.53 6.27
CA LEU A 75 -3.94 6.23 5.80
C LEU A 75 -3.33 6.38 4.40
N VAL A 76 -2.13 5.83 4.23
CA VAL A 76 -1.50 5.61 2.93
C VAL A 76 -1.44 4.11 2.68
N ILE A 77 -1.94 3.68 1.52
CA ILE A 77 -1.80 2.32 1.02
C ILE A 77 -0.81 2.38 -0.14
N ILE A 78 0.35 1.80 0.05
CA ILE A 78 1.38 1.67 -0.99
C ILE A 78 1.12 0.38 -1.74
N VAL A 79 1.01 0.42 -3.06
CA VAL A 79 0.86 -0.76 -3.91
C VAL A 79 2.13 -0.95 -4.73
N ASP A 80 2.67 -2.16 -4.72
CA ASP A 80 3.82 -2.55 -5.54
C ASP A 80 3.77 -4.00 -6.01
N SER A 81 4.67 -4.32 -6.94
CA SER A 81 4.78 -5.65 -7.55
C SER A 81 5.72 -6.61 -6.82
N PHE A 82 6.46 -6.14 -5.82
CA PHE A 82 7.67 -6.79 -5.33
C PHE A 82 7.63 -7.00 -3.81
N GLU A 83 7.16 -8.18 -3.42
CA GLU A 83 7.04 -8.63 -2.03
C GLU A 83 8.33 -8.53 -1.17
N ASN A 84 9.52 -8.46 -1.78
CA ASN A 84 10.81 -8.37 -1.08
C ASN A 84 11.55 -7.04 -1.31
N GLN A 85 10.97 -6.09 -2.03
CA GLN A 85 11.62 -4.80 -2.27
C GLN A 85 11.68 -4.00 -0.97
N VAL A 86 12.83 -3.40 -0.67
CA VAL A 86 12.94 -2.44 0.43
C VAL A 86 12.40 -1.11 -0.07
N ILE A 87 11.46 -0.53 0.67
CA ILE A 87 10.94 0.81 0.41
C ILE A 87 11.59 1.76 1.40
N ASP A 88 12.31 2.75 0.88
CA ASP A 88 12.82 3.84 1.69
C ASP A 88 11.65 4.76 2.06
N LEU A 89 11.36 4.82 3.35
CA LEU A 89 10.34 5.69 3.94
C LEU A 89 11.00 6.62 4.96
N PRO A 90 10.40 7.78 5.26
CA PRO A 90 10.84 8.61 6.37
C PRO A 90 10.91 7.80 7.67
N ILE A 91 11.99 7.97 8.45
CA ILE A 91 12.32 7.15 9.64
C ILE A 91 11.15 7.09 10.64
N ASP A 92 10.39 8.18 10.77
CA ASP A 92 9.29 8.30 11.73
C ASP A 92 7.95 7.73 11.22
N LEU A 93 7.93 7.11 10.03
CA LEU A 93 6.74 6.58 9.38
C LEU A 93 6.99 5.17 8.84
N PRO A 94 7.22 4.18 9.74
CA PRO A 94 7.40 2.80 9.30
C PRO A 94 6.11 2.23 8.68
N VAL A 95 6.27 1.29 7.76
CA VAL A 95 5.16 0.43 7.31
C VAL A 95 4.61 -0.28 8.53
N SER A 96 3.32 -0.07 8.79
CA SER A 96 2.64 -0.67 9.94
C SER A 96 2.16 -2.09 9.64
N ASP A 97 1.71 -2.32 8.41
CA ASP A 97 1.27 -3.62 7.92
C ASP A 97 1.74 -3.81 6.48
N HIS A 98 2.36 -4.94 6.18
CA HIS A 98 2.72 -5.36 4.84
C HIS A 98 1.90 -6.61 4.49
N ILE A 99 0.98 -6.47 3.55
CA ILE A 99 0.12 -7.56 3.09
C ILE A 99 0.64 -8.03 1.74
N ILE A 100 0.98 -9.31 1.67
CA ILE A 100 1.52 -9.97 0.49
C ILE A 100 0.40 -10.78 -0.15
N VAL A 101 -0.04 -10.32 -1.31
CA VAL A 101 -1.15 -10.91 -2.07
C VAL A 101 -0.61 -11.96 -3.02
N ASN A 102 -1.10 -13.19 -2.88
CA ASN A 102 -0.72 -14.33 -3.73
C ASN A 102 0.80 -14.51 -3.87
N PRO A 103 1.51 -14.78 -2.76
CA PRO A 103 2.97 -14.85 -2.75
C PRO A 103 3.49 -15.93 -3.71
N VAL A 104 4.71 -15.70 -4.22
CA VAL A 104 5.39 -16.69 -5.08
C VAL A 104 5.55 -18.01 -4.33
N GLN A 105 5.18 -19.14 -4.96
CA GLN A 105 5.45 -20.46 -4.38
C GLN A 105 6.95 -20.63 -4.09
N GLY A 106 7.29 -20.90 -2.83
CA GLY A 106 8.68 -21.07 -2.40
C GLY A 106 9.37 -19.77 -1.96
N SER A 107 8.64 -18.64 -1.92
CA SER A 107 9.16 -17.43 -1.27
C SER A 107 9.47 -17.72 0.21
N LEU A 108 10.60 -17.18 0.68
CA LEU A 108 11.05 -17.32 2.07
C LEU A 108 10.11 -16.61 3.07
N LEU A 109 9.07 -15.93 2.57
CA LEU A 109 8.08 -15.19 3.34
C LEU A 109 7.23 -16.10 4.24
N LYS A 110 6.99 -17.37 3.84
CA LYS A 110 6.35 -18.36 4.73
C LYS A 110 7.12 -18.59 6.05
N ARG A 111 8.39 -18.19 6.12
CA ARG A 111 9.25 -18.28 7.32
C ARG A 111 9.46 -16.94 8.04
N ARG A 112 8.96 -15.83 7.50
CA ARG A 112 9.11 -14.48 8.05
C ARG A 112 7.75 -13.82 8.28
N VAL A 113 6.86 -14.53 8.99
CA VAL A 113 5.74 -13.86 9.67
C VAL A 113 6.35 -13.15 10.89
N GLU A 114 7.07 -12.07 10.62
CA GLU A 114 7.52 -11.10 11.61
C GLU A 114 6.36 -10.13 11.89
N ASP A 115 6.40 -9.46 13.05
CA ASP A 115 5.34 -8.53 13.46
C ASP A 115 5.03 -7.52 12.34
N GLY A 116 3.79 -7.53 11.82
CA GLY A 116 3.32 -6.62 10.77
C GLY A 116 3.40 -7.14 9.34
N VAL A 117 3.87 -8.36 9.07
CA VAL A 117 3.80 -8.98 7.73
C VAL A 117 2.69 -10.03 7.67
N HIS A 118 1.79 -9.88 6.71
CA HIS A 118 0.62 -10.74 6.50
C HIS A 118 0.64 -11.34 5.11
N VAL A 119 0.27 -12.61 4.99
CA VAL A 119 0.07 -13.26 3.69
C VAL A 119 -1.41 -13.53 3.55
N ALA A 120 -2.01 -13.05 2.46
CA ALA A 120 -3.43 -13.25 2.20
C ALA A 120 -3.66 -13.51 0.70
N SER A 121 -4.65 -14.33 0.39
CA SER A 121 -5.02 -14.66 -1.00
C SER A 121 -6.48 -14.34 -1.29
N GLU A 122 -7.31 -14.27 -0.25
CA GLU A 122 -8.74 -14.01 -0.40
C GLU A 122 -9.03 -12.50 -0.23
N PRO A 123 -9.83 -11.89 -1.12
CA PRO A 123 -10.18 -10.47 -1.02
C PRO A 123 -10.77 -10.06 0.34
N GLU A 124 -11.62 -10.90 0.95
CA GLU A 124 -12.20 -10.59 2.27
C GLU A 124 -11.15 -10.56 3.39
N GLU A 125 -10.11 -11.39 3.29
CA GLU A 125 -9.02 -11.44 4.25
C GLU A 125 -8.15 -10.19 4.15
N ILE A 126 -7.78 -9.80 2.93
CA ILE A 126 -7.01 -8.59 2.65
C ILE A 126 -7.81 -7.35 3.10
N LEU A 127 -9.10 -7.26 2.78
CA LEU A 127 -9.94 -6.15 3.20
C LEU A 127 -10.09 -6.10 4.73
N GLY A 128 -10.22 -7.26 5.37
CA GLY A 128 -10.24 -7.37 6.83
C GLY A 128 -8.94 -6.91 7.48
N LEU A 129 -7.78 -7.17 6.86
CA LEU A 129 -6.48 -6.64 7.30
C LEU A 129 -6.41 -5.11 7.14
N ILE A 130 -6.81 -4.57 5.98
CA ILE A 130 -6.83 -3.12 5.76
C ILE A 130 -7.77 -2.42 6.75
N LYS A 131 -8.98 -2.95 6.95
CA LYS A 131 -9.98 -2.36 7.86
C LYS A 131 -9.53 -2.37 9.32
N ARG A 132 -8.87 -3.45 9.79
CA ARG A 132 -8.26 -3.49 11.12
C ARG A 132 -7.19 -2.41 11.31
N SER A 133 -6.61 -1.96 10.22
CA SER A 133 -5.59 -0.93 10.20
C SER A 133 -6.13 0.49 10.08
N ILE A 134 -7.44 0.68 9.89
CA ILE A 134 -8.10 1.99 9.90
C ILE A 134 -8.54 2.31 11.34
N PRO A 135 -7.90 3.28 12.04
CA PRO A 135 -8.17 3.54 13.46
C PRO A 135 -9.60 4.02 13.79
N TRP A 136 -10.34 4.53 12.80
CA TRP A 136 -11.67 5.10 12.98
C TRP A 136 -12.80 4.25 12.37
N ALA A 137 -12.50 3.02 11.93
CA ALA A 137 -13.50 2.09 11.38
C ALA A 137 -14.19 1.22 12.45
N ALA A 138 -13.98 1.51 13.74
CA ALA A 138 -14.56 0.80 14.89
C ALA A 138 -15.62 1.65 15.60
#